data_AF-A0A942YK76-F1
#
_entry.id   AF-A0A942YK76-F1
#
_cell.length_a   1.000
_cell.length_b   1.000
_cell.length_c   1.000
_cell.angle_alpha   90.00
_cell.angle_beta   90.00
_cell.angle_gamma   90.00
#
_symmetry.space_group_name_H-M   'P 1'
#
loop_
_entity.id
_entity.type
_entity.pdbx_description
1 polymer ?
#
loop_
_entity_poly.entity_id
_entity_poly.type
_entity_poly.pdbx_seq_one_letter_code
_entity_poly.pdbx_strand_id
1 'polypeptide(L)'
;METLQFISIACAVGVFILLFIKYKKHVFFSGVISFLAIVIFGASIYLYGSIRTYSEKTDGAKQNVQAVKINEQKEKLEIIRIENKVLIDAPVIKQFPELPRGCEVTTLAMLLGSAGINVDKMSLAEEIKKDLTPRTVKNGEIHFGNPHKGFVGNMYSFNEPGLGVYHEPIMELAESYLPKKMVNLSGQSFDELKIPLSDGRPVWVIINSQYRELEDSYFQIWHTKEGKVRVTMKEHSVLITGYDDQFVYFNDPLTGIKNKKAPIKDFEKSWVQMGSQALTYSY
;
A
#
# COMPACT_ATOMS: atom_id res chain seq x y z
N MET A 1 13.59 52.45 -36.32
CA MET A 1 14.98 52.37 -35.83
C MET A 1 15.93 51.74 -36.86
N GLU A 2 15.43 50.93 -37.80
CA GLU A 2 16.26 50.23 -38.78
C GLU A 2 16.73 51.10 -39.97
N THR A 3 15.95 52.10 -40.41
CA THR A 3 16.32 52.94 -41.57
C THR A 3 17.47 53.92 -41.31
N LEU A 4 17.66 54.38 -40.06
CA LEU A 4 18.81 55.21 -39.68
C LEU A 4 20.12 54.41 -39.57
N GLN A 5 20.04 53.11 -39.25
CA GLN A 5 21.22 52.24 -39.19
C GLN A 5 21.78 51.96 -40.58
N PHE A 6 20.93 51.76 -41.59
CA PHE A 6 21.39 51.52 -42.97
C PHE A 6 22.12 52.73 -43.59
N ILE A 7 21.65 53.95 -43.31
CA ILE A 7 22.29 55.18 -43.81
C ILE A 7 23.66 55.38 -43.14
N SER A 8 23.78 55.10 -41.84
CA SER A 8 25.04 55.18 -41.10
C SER A 8 26.09 54.19 -41.62
N ILE A 9 25.68 52.96 -41.92
CA ILE A 9 26.56 51.91 -42.46
C ILE A 9 27.00 52.27 -43.89
N ALA A 10 26.11 52.77 -44.74
CA ALA A 10 26.44 53.18 -46.10
C ALA A 10 27.45 54.34 -46.14
N CYS A 11 27.30 55.33 -45.25
CA CYS A 11 28.25 56.44 -45.10
C CYS A 11 29.63 55.96 -44.61
N ALA A 12 29.67 55.01 -43.66
CA ALA A 12 30.93 54.46 -43.15
C ALA A 12 31.70 53.68 -44.22
N VAL A 13 31.01 52.90 -45.07
CA VAL A 13 31.63 52.16 -46.17
C VAL A 13 32.19 53.10 -47.24
N GLY A 14 31.47 54.19 -47.58
CA GLY A 14 31.94 55.18 -48.55
C GLY A 14 33.24 55.90 -48.12
N VAL A 15 33.33 56.29 -46.85
CA VAL A 15 34.54 56.89 -46.28
C VAL A 15 35.70 55.88 -46.28
N PHE A 16 35.42 54.61 -45.99
CA PHE A 16 36.42 53.56 -45.99
C PHE A 16 37.00 53.27 -47.38
N ILE A 17 36.17 53.29 -48.44
CA ILE A 17 36.61 53.13 -49.83
C ILE A 17 37.47 54.32 -50.29
N LEU A 18 37.13 55.55 -49.89
CA LEU A 18 37.94 56.74 -50.19
C LEU A 18 39.31 56.72 -49.50
N LEU A 19 39.36 56.23 -48.26
CA LEU A 19 40.61 56.03 -47.53
C LEU A 19 41.44 54.88 -48.12
N PHE A 20 40.79 53.83 -48.62
CA PHE A 20 41.39 52.68 -49.29
C PHE A 20 42.09 53.05 -50.61
N ILE A 21 41.50 53.94 -51.41
CA ILE A 21 42.11 54.42 -52.66
C ILE A 21 43.33 55.32 -52.37
N LYS A 22 43.32 56.06 -51.25
CA LYS A 22 44.36 57.06 -50.93
C LYS A 22 45.63 56.47 -50.31
N TYR A 23 45.58 55.30 -49.66
CA TYR A 23 46.73 54.74 -48.92
C TYR A 23 47.15 53.37 -49.45
N LYS A 24 48.22 53.36 -50.25
CA LYS A 24 48.78 52.17 -50.90
C LYS A 24 49.62 51.32 -49.93
N LYS A 25 49.37 50.01 -49.98
CA LYS A 25 50.24 48.85 -49.67
C LYS A 25 51.27 49.04 -48.54
N HIS A 26 50.91 48.69 -47.31
CA HIS A 26 51.70 47.87 -46.36
C HIS A 26 51.17 47.93 -44.91
N VAL A 27 50.33 48.90 -44.54
CA VAL A 27 49.68 48.99 -43.20
C VAL A 27 48.41 48.12 -43.09
N PHE A 28 47.87 47.66 -44.23
CA PHE A 28 46.56 46.99 -44.35
C PHE A 28 46.46 45.64 -43.62
N PHE A 29 47.53 44.83 -43.58
CA PHE A 29 47.43 43.46 -43.08
C PHE A 29 47.31 43.38 -41.55
N SER A 30 48.00 44.27 -40.82
CA SER A 30 47.97 44.29 -39.34
C SER A 30 46.65 44.84 -38.78
N GLY A 31 46.04 45.82 -39.46
CA GLY A 31 44.77 46.41 -39.04
C GLY A 31 43.58 45.48 -39.24
N VAL A 32 43.53 44.75 -40.37
CA VAL A 32 42.44 43.81 -40.67
C VAL A 32 42.48 42.60 -39.72
N ILE A 33 43.67 42.08 -39.40
CA ILE A 33 43.83 40.98 -38.44
C ILE A 33 43.40 41.40 -37.03
N SER A 34 43.79 42.61 -36.60
CA SER A 34 43.42 43.13 -35.27
C SER A 34 41.90 43.32 -35.13
N PHE A 35 41.23 43.78 -36.20
CA PHE A 35 39.77 43.91 -36.21
C PHE A 35 39.06 42.55 -36.18
N LEU A 36 39.52 41.57 -36.97
CA LEU A 36 38.98 40.20 -36.94
C LEU A 36 39.13 39.55 -35.56
N ALA A 37 40.26 39.75 -34.88
CA ALA A 37 40.48 39.24 -33.53
C ALA A 37 39.48 39.82 -32.52
N ILE A 38 39.18 41.13 -32.60
CA ILE A 38 38.20 41.79 -31.73
C ILE A 38 36.79 41.26 -31.98
N VAL A 39 36.41 41.02 -33.24
CA VAL A 39 35.09 40.46 -33.59
C VAL A 39 34.95 39.02 -33.07
N ILE A 40 35.98 38.19 -33.21
CA ILE A 40 35.98 36.81 -32.69
C ILE A 40 35.91 36.82 -31.16
N PHE A 41 36.61 37.74 -30.49
CA PHE A 41 36.57 37.90 -29.05
C PHE A 41 35.18 38.35 -28.55
N GLY A 42 34.56 39.31 -29.24
CA GLY A 42 33.18 39.72 -28.95
C GLY A 42 32.16 38.59 -29.14
N ALA A 43 32.28 37.80 -30.23
CA ALA A 43 31.41 36.67 -30.51
C ALA A 43 31.56 35.54 -29.48
N SER A 44 32.79 35.28 -29.00
CA SER A 44 33.04 34.27 -27.97
C SER A 44 32.52 34.69 -26.59
N ILE A 45 32.60 35.97 -26.23
CA ILE A 45 31.94 36.49 -25.01
C ILE A 45 30.42 36.35 -25.11
N TYR A 46 29.83 36.68 -26.26
CA TYR A 46 28.39 36.56 -26.48
C TYR A 46 27.92 35.09 -26.40
N LEU A 47 28.66 34.16 -27.03
CA LEU A 47 28.38 32.73 -26.94
C LEU A 47 28.52 32.19 -25.51
N TYR A 48 29.53 32.65 -24.78
CA TYR A 48 29.73 32.24 -23.39
C TYR A 48 28.58 32.72 -22.48
N GLY A 49 28.11 33.95 -22.69
CA GLY A 49 26.94 34.48 -21.99
C GLY A 49 25.65 33.71 -22.28
N SER A 50 25.39 33.34 -23.54
CA SER A 50 24.20 32.59 -23.92
C SER A 50 24.21 31.16 -23.37
N ILE A 51 25.36 30.48 -23.39
CA ILE A 51 25.55 29.15 -22.79
C ILE A 51 25.34 29.21 -21.27
N ARG A 52 25.91 30.21 -20.58
CA ARG A 52 25.73 30.38 -19.14
C ARG A 52 24.27 30.59 -18.77
N THR A 53 23.54 31.39 -19.53
CA THR A 53 22.12 31.68 -19.29
C THR A 53 21.25 30.43 -19.51
N TYR A 54 21.59 29.60 -20.51
CA TYR A 54 20.93 28.32 -20.76
C TYR A 54 21.22 27.29 -19.66
N SER A 55 22.46 27.23 -19.16
CA SER A 55 22.86 26.38 -18.02
C SER A 55 22.14 26.77 -16.74
N GLU A 56 22.10 28.06 -16.39
CA GLU A 56 21.42 28.53 -15.18
C GLU A 56 19.91 28.26 -15.23
N LYS A 57 19.28 28.34 -16.42
CA LYS A 57 17.86 28.01 -16.62
C LYS A 57 17.57 26.51 -16.52
N THR A 58 18.49 25.65 -16.95
CA THR A 58 18.36 24.19 -16.85
C THR A 58 18.66 23.67 -15.45
N ASP A 59 19.60 24.27 -14.73
CA ASP A 59 19.89 23.95 -13.33
C ASP A 59 18.76 24.44 -12.40
N GLY A 60 18.21 25.64 -12.63
CA GLY A 60 17.03 26.12 -11.91
C GLY A 60 15.76 25.28 -12.16
N ALA A 61 15.59 24.75 -13.38
CA ALA A 61 14.50 23.82 -13.68
C ALA A 61 14.70 22.44 -13.01
N LYS A 62 15.93 21.91 -12.97
CA LYS A 62 16.25 20.66 -12.26
C LYS A 62 16.09 20.79 -10.75
N GLN A 63 16.51 21.91 -10.17
CA GLN A 63 16.31 22.19 -8.75
C GLN A 63 14.83 22.36 -8.39
N ASN A 64 14.03 23.02 -9.23
CA ASN A 64 12.58 23.12 -9.01
C ASN A 64 11.87 21.77 -9.18
N VAL A 65 12.25 20.93 -10.14
CA VAL A 65 11.68 19.57 -10.29
C VAL A 65 12.08 18.67 -9.10
N GLN A 66 13.29 18.81 -8.57
CA GLN A 66 13.73 18.06 -7.39
C GLN A 66 13.08 18.58 -6.10
N ALA A 67 12.90 19.89 -5.95
CA ALA A 67 12.20 20.49 -4.82
C ALA A 67 10.70 20.15 -4.82
N VAL A 68 10.05 20.12 -6.00
CA VAL A 68 8.64 19.69 -6.14
C VAL A 68 8.49 18.20 -5.85
N LYS A 69 9.41 17.33 -6.31
CA LYS A 69 9.41 15.90 -5.95
C LYS A 69 9.65 15.64 -4.47
N ILE A 70 10.50 16.43 -3.81
CA ILE A 70 10.77 16.32 -2.37
C ILE A 70 9.56 16.80 -1.54
N ASN A 71 8.77 17.76 -2.05
CA ASN A 71 7.59 18.27 -1.33
C ASN A 71 6.35 17.38 -1.52
N GLU A 72 6.19 16.71 -2.67
CA GLU A 72 5.11 15.73 -2.89
C GLU A 72 5.36 14.39 -2.16
N GLN A 73 6.62 13.99 -1.93
CA GLN A 73 6.96 12.82 -1.10
C GLN A 73 6.94 13.10 0.41
N LYS A 74 6.63 14.33 0.81
CA LYS A 74 6.34 14.67 2.20
C LYS A 74 4.83 14.60 2.46
N GLU A 75 4.17 13.60 1.89
CA GLU A 75 3.13 12.91 2.64
C GLU A 75 3.72 12.59 4.00
N LYS A 76 3.04 13.04 5.04
CA LYS A 76 3.43 12.92 6.44
C LYS A 76 3.60 11.43 6.74
N LEU A 77 4.80 10.88 6.59
CA LEU A 77 5.20 9.61 7.19
C LEU A 77 5.11 9.82 8.69
N GLU A 78 3.91 9.67 9.24
CA GLU A 78 3.73 9.49 10.66
C GLU A 78 4.50 8.22 11.01
N ILE A 79 5.67 8.40 11.63
CA ILE A 79 6.42 7.29 12.19
C ILE A 79 5.57 6.77 13.35
N ILE A 80 4.79 5.72 13.09
CA ILE A 80 4.02 5.05 14.12
C ILE A 80 5.02 4.39 15.06
N ARG A 81 5.06 4.87 16.29
CA ARG A 81 5.89 4.29 17.33
C ARG A 81 5.18 3.06 17.88
N ILE A 82 5.86 1.93 17.92
CA ILE A 82 5.34 0.74 18.59
C ILE A 82 5.28 1.02 20.08
N GLU A 83 4.09 0.93 20.66
CA GLU A 83 3.85 1.14 22.08
C GLU A 83 4.23 -0.11 22.91
N ASN A 84 4.53 0.06 24.19
CA ASN A 84 4.83 -1.10 25.05
C ASN A 84 3.58 -1.93 25.37
N LYS A 85 2.43 -1.28 25.40
CA LYS A 85 1.12 -1.87 25.70
C LYS A 85 0.04 -1.11 24.98
N VAL A 86 -0.90 -1.85 24.42
CA VAL A 86 -2.06 -1.34 23.69
C VAL A 86 -3.32 -2.04 24.18
N LEU A 87 -4.40 -1.30 24.33
CA LEU A 87 -5.74 -1.85 24.47
C LEU A 87 -6.76 -0.91 23.83
N ILE A 88 -7.25 -1.30 22.66
CA ILE A 88 -8.21 -0.57 21.82
C ILE A 88 -9.63 -0.87 22.30
N ASP A 89 -10.46 0.16 22.36
CA ASP A 89 -11.89 0.02 22.65
C ASP A 89 -12.69 -0.22 21.37
N ALA A 90 -12.71 -1.45 20.87
CA ALA A 90 -13.51 -1.85 19.71
C ALA A 90 -14.85 -2.50 20.14
N PRO A 91 -15.94 -2.37 19.35
CA PRO A 91 -17.20 -3.08 19.63
C PRO A 91 -16.99 -4.61 19.61
N VAL A 92 -17.70 -5.32 20.49
CA VAL A 92 -17.76 -6.78 20.47
C VAL A 92 -19.11 -7.23 19.94
N ILE A 93 -19.12 -8.13 18.95
CA ILE A 93 -20.32 -8.67 18.33
C ILE A 93 -20.25 -10.19 18.46
N LYS A 94 -21.33 -10.81 18.96
CA LYS A 94 -21.46 -12.27 19.01
C LYS A 94 -21.95 -12.78 17.65
N GLN A 95 -21.42 -13.90 17.18
CA GLN A 95 -21.90 -14.54 15.94
C GLN A 95 -23.24 -15.26 16.16
N PHE A 96 -23.43 -15.84 17.34
CA PHE A 96 -24.64 -16.57 17.71
C PHE A 96 -25.80 -15.66 18.12
N PRO A 97 -27.05 -16.13 17.98
CA PRO A 97 -27.45 -17.46 17.46
C PRO A 97 -27.44 -17.61 15.93
N GLU A 98 -27.36 -16.51 15.19
CA GLU A 98 -27.72 -16.45 13.76
C GLU A 98 -26.67 -17.10 12.85
N LEU A 99 -25.38 -17.00 13.20
CA LEU A 99 -24.29 -17.46 12.35
C LEU A 99 -23.39 -18.50 13.07
N PRO A 100 -23.77 -19.78 13.11
CA PRO A 100 -22.95 -20.86 13.64
C PRO A 100 -21.51 -20.90 13.13
N ARG A 101 -21.26 -20.55 11.87
CA ARG A 101 -19.91 -20.43 11.28
C ARG A 101 -19.64 -19.03 10.71
N GLY A 102 -20.10 -17.98 11.39
CA GLY A 102 -19.91 -16.61 10.92
C GLY A 102 -18.82 -15.83 11.65
N CYS A 103 -17.79 -16.49 12.18
CA CYS A 103 -16.75 -15.81 12.96
C CYS A 103 -16.05 -14.71 12.16
N GLU A 104 -15.76 -14.94 10.88
CA GLU A 104 -15.01 -14.07 9.98
C GLU A 104 -15.79 -12.81 9.62
N VAL A 105 -17.05 -12.97 9.18
CA VAL A 105 -17.93 -11.83 8.86
C VAL A 105 -18.35 -11.06 10.10
N THR A 106 -18.51 -11.74 11.25
CA THR A 106 -18.78 -11.06 12.53
C THR A 106 -17.54 -10.28 12.98
N THR A 107 -16.34 -10.82 12.80
CA THR A 107 -15.10 -10.10 13.08
C THR A 107 -14.90 -8.93 12.13
N LEU A 108 -15.25 -9.09 10.85
CA LEU A 108 -15.22 -8.01 9.87
C LEU A 108 -16.18 -6.87 10.27
N ALA A 109 -17.39 -7.18 10.74
CA ALA A 109 -18.30 -6.16 11.28
C ALA A 109 -17.67 -5.37 12.44
N MET A 110 -16.93 -6.04 13.34
CA MET A 110 -16.21 -5.36 14.43
C MET A 110 -15.08 -4.45 13.89
N LEU A 111 -14.31 -4.92 12.90
CA LEU A 111 -13.25 -4.13 12.26
C LEU A 111 -13.83 -2.89 11.55
N LEU A 112 -14.85 -3.07 10.72
CA LEU A 112 -15.53 -1.97 10.02
C LEU A 112 -16.16 -0.97 11.01
N GLY A 113 -16.77 -1.47 12.09
CA GLY A 113 -17.30 -0.62 13.15
C GLY A 113 -16.23 0.25 13.81
N SER A 114 -15.02 -0.28 14.03
CA SER A 114 -13.89 0.51 14.54
C SER A 114 -13.39 1.57 13.56
N ALA A 115 -13.61 1.37 12.25
CA ALA A 115 -13.34 2.36 11.20
C ALA A 115 -14.50 3.37 11.02
N GLY A 116 -15.54 3.30 11.84
CA GLY A 116 -16.72 4.18 11.76
C GLY A 116 -17.80 3.71 10.77
N ILE A 117 -17.68 2.50 10.22
CA ILE A 117 -18.66 1.91 9.30
C ILE A 117 -19.51 0.89 10.05
N ASN A 118 -20.75 1.26 10.35
CA ASN A 118 -21.70 0.37 11.04
C ASN A 118 -22.44 -0.50 10.02
N VAL A 119 -22.03 -1.76 9.91
CA VAL A 119 -22.69 -2.79 9.10
C VAL A 119 -22.99 -4.01 9.97
N ASP A 120 -24.15 -4.63 9.74
CA ASP A 120 -24.57 -5.82 10.48
C ASP A 120 -23.91 -7.10 9.94
N LYS A 121 -23.60 -8.04 10.83
CA LYS A 121 -22.99 -9.33 10.49
C LYS A 121 -23.84 -10.14 9.50
N MET A 122 -25.16 -9.98 9.52
CA MET A 122 -26.08 -10.69 8.61
C MET A 122 -25.95 -10.17 7.19
N SER A 123 -25.81 -8.85 7.00
CA SER A 123 -25.56 -8.26 5.68
C SER A 123 -24.24 -8.78 5.11
N LEU A 124 -23.17 -8.78 5.93
CA LEU A 124 -21.88 -9.32 5.50
C LEU A 124 -21.94 -10.84 5.18
N ALA A 125 -22.75 -11.61 5.93
CA ALA A 125 -22.97 -13.04 5.66
C ALA A 125 -23.71 -13.31 4.33
N GLU A 126 -24.59 -12.40 3.93
CA GLU A 126 -25.29 -12.46 2.65
C GLU A 126 -24.36 -12.09 1.48
N GLU A 127 -23.55 -11.05 1.66
CA GLU A 127 -22.70 -10.46 0.64
C GLU A 127 -21.37 -11.16 0.42
N ILE A 128 -20.84 -11.85 1.43
CA ILE A 128 -19.56 -12.55 1.30
C ILE A 128 -19.64 -13.57 0.17
N LYS A 129 -18.63 -13.54 -0.69
CA LYS A 129 -18.47 -14.51 -1.79
C LYS A 129 -18.43 -15.92 -1.24
N LYS A 130 -19.13 -16.85 -1.91
CA LYS A 130 -19.28 -18.24 -1.48
C LYS A 130 -18.63 -19.18 -2.49
N ASP A 131 -17.93 -20.20 -2.00
CA ASP A 131 -17.53 -21.34 -2.82
C ASP A 131 -18.61 -22.41 -2.71
N LEU A 132 -19.37 -22.57 -3.79
CA LEU A 132 -20.53 -23.47 -3.87
C LEU A 132 -20.14 -24.92 -4.21
N THR A 133 -18.85 -25.26 -4.21
CA THR A 133 -18.40 -26.63 -4.48
C THR A 133 -18.96 -27.57 -3.41
N PRO A 134 -19.72 -28.63 -3.76
CA PRO A 134 -20.31 -29.53 -2.78
C PRO A 134 -19.24 -30.42 -2.14
N ARG A 135 -19.44 -30.77 -0.87
CA ARG A 135 -18.56 -31.72 -0.17
C ARG A 135 -18.79 -33.13 -0.70
N THR A 136 -17.75 -33.78 -1.19
CA THR A 136 -17.76 -35.19 -1.59
C THR A 136 -16.54 -35.92 -1.03
N VAL A 137 -16.65 -37.24 -0.88
CA VAL A 137 -15.51 -38.10 -0.50
C VAL A 137 -15.31 -39.11 -1.62
N LYS A 138 -14.12 -39.14 -2.21
CA LYS A 138 -13.76 -40.05 -3.30
C LYS A 138 -12.47 -40.76 -2.95
N ASN A 139 -12.47 -42.09 -2.95
CA ASN A 139 -11.30 -42.91 -2.62
C ASN A 139 -10.63 -42.52 -1.28
N GLY A 140 -11.43 -42.11 -0.28
CA GLY A 140 -10.94 -41.65 1.02
C GLY A 140 -10.44 -40.20 1.05
N GLU A 141 -10.38 -39.50 -0.08
CA GLU A 141 -9.99 -38.09 -0.17
C GLU A 141 -11.24 -37.18 -0.08
N ILE A 142 -11.13 -36.09 0.69
CA ILE A 142 -12.19 -35.09 0.82
C ILE A 142 -12.04 -34.09 -0.31
N HIS A 143 -13.07 -33.91 -1.12
CA HIS A 143 -13.20 -32.84 -2.10
C HIS A 143 -14.22 -31.83 -1.62
N PHE A 144 -13.84 -30.56 -1.54
CA PHE A 144 -14.74 -29.50 -1.13
C PHE A 144 -14.27 -28.14 -1.68
N GLY A 145 -14.92 -27.05 -1.27
CA GLY A 145 -14.56 -25.69 -1.66
C GLY A 145 -13.24 -25.22 -1.06
N ASN A 146 -12.72 -24.14 -1.61
CA ASN A 146 -11.49 -23.49 -1.19
C ASN A 146 -11.79 -22.19 -0.41
N PRO A 147 -11.42 -22.09 0.88
CA PRO A 147 -11.68 -20.89 1.68
C PRO A 147 -10.98 -19.63 1.15
N HIS A 148 -9.91 -19.76 0.36
CA HIS A 148 -9.28 -18.64 -0.34
C HIS A 148 -10.12 -18.09 -1.52
N LYS A 149 -11.17 -18.80 -1.95
CA LYS A 149 -12.03 -18.41 -3.09
C LYS A 149 -13.40 -17.90 -2.67
N GLY A 150 -13.86 -18.30 -1.49
CA GLY A 150 -15.13 -17.86 -0.90
C GLY A 150 -15.44 -18.69 0.34
N PHE A 151 -16.50 -18.32 1.04
CA PHE A 151 -17.02 -19.06 2.18
C PHE A 151 -17.41 -20.48 1.77
N VAL A 152 -16.87 -21.49 2.45
CA VAL A 152 -17.05 -22.90 2.12
C VAL A 152 -18.12 -23.54 3.01
N GLY A 153 -19.23 -23.96 2.38
CA GLY A 153 -20.32 -24.70 3.01
C GLY A 153 -21.36 -23.81 3.70
N ASN A 154 -22.04 -24.34 4.72
CA ASN A 154 -23.16 -23.65 5.35
C ASN A 154 -22.74 -22.80 6.57
N MET A 155 -22.96 -21.49 6.48
CA MET A 155 -22.67 -20.53 7.55
C MET A 155 -23.69 -20.57 8.70
N TYR A 156 -24.93 -20.91 8.38
CA TYR A 156 -26.13 -20.78 9.21
C TYR A 156 -26.49 -22.04 10.01
N SER A 157 -25.83 -23.17 9.76
CA SER A 157 -26.21 -24.45 10.37
C SER A 157 -25.03 -25.41 10.55
N PHE A 158 -24.80 -25.91 11.77
CA PHE A 158 -23.82 -26.96 12.03
C PHE A 158 -24.21 -28.34 11.48
N ASN A 159 -25.49 -28.55 11.16
CA ASN A 159 -25.99 -29.83 10.64
C ASN A 159 -25.56 -30.10 9.19
N GLU A 160 -25.09 -29.06 8.49
CA GLU A 160 -24.58 -29.16 7.14
C GLU A 160 -23.07 -28.93 7.11
N PRO A 161 -22.35 -29.50 6.12
CA PRO A 161 -20.92 -29.29 5.98
C PRO A 161 -20.59 -27.81 5.79
N GLY A 162 -19.55 -27.35 6.47
CA GLY A 162 -18.98 -26.03 6.29
C GLY A 162 -17.73 -25.82 7.10
N LEU A 163 -16.93 -24.85 6.70
CA LEU A 163 -15.70 -24.44 7.36
C LEU A 163 -15.80 -22.95 7.69
N GLY A 164 -15.61 -22.11 6.69
CA GLY A 164 -15.30 -20.71 6.86
C GLY A 164 -14.79 -20.09 5.56
N VAL A 165 -14.13 -18.94 5.67
CA VAL A 165 -13.55 -18.16 4.58
C VAL A 165 -12.21 -17.54 5.00
N TYR A 166 -11.26 -17.45 4.09
CA TYR A 166 -9.94 -16.88 4.38
C TYR A 166 -9.85 -15.40 4.03
N HIS A 167 -8.67 -14.81 4.17
CA HIS A 167 -8.50 -13.36 4.09
C HIS A 167 -8.83 -12.76 2.72
N GLU A 168 -8.71 -13.48 1.61
CA GLU A 168 -8.90 -12.89 0.27
C GLU A 168 -10.35 -12.48 0.01
N PRO A 169 -11.37 -13.33 0.21
CA PRO A 169 -12.76 -12.90 0.03
C PRO A 169 -13.22 -11.91 1.09
N ILE A 170 -12.66 -11.98 2.31
CA ILE A 170 -12.94 -10.99 3.37
C ILE A 170 -12.38 -9.63 2.99
N MET A 171 -11.16 -9.57 2.44
CA MET A 171 -10.56 -8.35 1.92
C MET A 171 -11.41 -7.76 0.77
N GLU A 172 -11.83 -8.61 -0.17
CA GLU A 172 -12.69 -8.20 -1.30
C GLU A 172 -14.00 -7.55 -0.79
N LEU A 173 -14.64 -8.17 0.21
CA LEU A 173 -15.85 -7.61 0.85
C LEU A 173 -15.54 -6.33 1.63
N ALA A 174 -14.46 -6.30 2.42
CA ALA A 174 -14.12 -5.13 3.20
C ALA A 174 -13.84 -3.89 2.33
N GLU A 175 -13.20 -4.08 1.17
CA GLU A 175 -12.96 -3.03 0.18
C GLU A 175 -14.24 -2.42 -0.41
N SER A 176 -15.36 -3.15 -0.44
CA SER A 176 -16.64 -2.56 -0.88
C SER A 176 -17.22 -1.58 0.14
N TYR A 177 -16.85 -1.72 1.42
CA TYR A 177 -17.29 -0.85 2.51
C TYR A 177 -16.28 0.26 2.83
N LEU A 178 -14.99 -0.01 2.65
CA LEU A 178 -13.92 0.94 2.94
C LEU A 178 -12.91 1.03 1.77
N PRO A 179 -13.32 1.63 0.64
CA PRO A 179 -12.56 1.55 -0.61
C PRO A 179 -11.18 2.20 -0.50
N LYS A 180 -10.15 1.49 -0.98
CA LYS A 180 -8.73 1.91 -1.02
C LYS A 180 -8.10 2.16 0.35
N LYS A 181 -8.77 1.76 1.43
CA LYS A 181 -8.25 1.91 2.79
C LYS A 181 -7.97 0.58 3.44
N MET A 182 -8.39 -0.56 2.88
CA MET A 182 -8.07 -1.83 3.48
C MET A 182 -6.59 -2.16 3.29
N VAL A 183 -6.00 -2.76 4.32
CA VAL A 183 -4.58 -3.13 4.36
C VAL A 183 -4.49 -4.62 4.66
N ASN A 184 -3.85 -5.35 3.73
CA ASN A 184 -3.57 -6.76 3.91
C ASN A 184 -2.20 -6.96 4.58
N LEU A 185 -2.21 -7.50 5.79
CA LEU A 185 -1.02 -7.83 6.59
C LEU A 185 -0.71 -9.33 6.56
N SER A 186 -1.38 -10.10 5.70
CA SER A 186 -1.19 -11.54 5.63
C SER A 186 0.24 -11.89 5.21
N GLY A 187 0.83 -12.86 5.92
CA GLY A 187 2.22 -13.30 5.72
C GLY A 187 3.28 -12.42 6.40
N GLN A 188 2.89 -11.34 7.08
CA GLN A 188 3.80 -10.52 7.87
C GLN A 188 4.20 -11.20 9.18
N SER A 189 5.15 -10.59 9.91
CA SER A 189 5.47 -11.03 11.28
C SER A 189 4.41 -10.57 12.29
N PHE A 190 4.36 -11.19 13.46
CA PHE A 190 3.43 -10.74 14.52
C PHE A 190 3.75 -9.31 14.98
N ASP A 191 5.03 -8.91 14.96
CA ASP A 191 5.45 -7.55 15.32
C ASP A 191 4.93 -6.50 14.34
N GLU A 192 4.74 -6.84 13.06
CA GLU A 192 4.12 -5.92 12.08
C GLU A 192 2.65 -5.64 12.43
N LEU A 193 1.95 -6.57 13.08
CA LEU A 193 0.59 -6.34 13.56
C LEU A 193 0.55 -5.30 14.68
N LYS A 194 1.66 -5.12 15.42
CA LYS A 194 1.74 -4.12 16.51
C LYS A 194 1.73 -2.69 16.00
N ILE A 195 2.12 -2.45 14.75
CA ILE A 195 2.15 -1.11 14.15
C ILE A 195 0.73 -0.51 14.10
N PRO A 196 -0.26 -1.09 13.38
CA PRO A 196 -1.62 -0.56 13.39
C PRO A 196 -2.27 -0.65 14.78
N LEU A 197 -1.91 -1.62 15.61
CA LEU A 197 -2.44 -1.65 16.98
C LEU A 197 -1.98 -0.42 17.78
N SER A 198 -0.73 0.02 17.60
CA SER A 198 -0.15 1.14 18.36
C SER A 198 -0.73 2.50 17.96
N ASP A 199 -1.29 2.65 16.77
CA ASP A 199 -2.02 3.86 16.38
C ASP A 199 -3.55 3.72 16.47
N GLY A 200 -4.05 2.65 17.12
CA GLY A 200 -5.45 2.51 17.50
C GLY A 200 -6.33 1.76 16.49
N ARG A 201 -5.73 1.10 15.49
CA ARG A 201 -6.44 0.31 14.49
C ARG A 201 -6.38 -1.18 14.84
N PRO A 202 -7.53 -1.84 15.13
CA PRO A 202 -7.54 -3.26 15.44
C PRO A 202 -7.24 -4.11 14.19
N VAL A 203 -6.90 -5.38 14.41
CA VAL A 203 -6.47 -6.30 13.34
C VAL A 203 -7.36 -7.54 13.32
N TRP A 204 -8.04 -7.77 12.21
CA TRP A 204 -8.78 -9.00 11.94
C TRP A 204 -7.81 -10.13 11.58
N VAL A 205 -7.97 -11.34 12.13
CA VAL A 205 -7.09 -12.49 11.84
C VAL A 205 -7.85 -13.81 11.76
N ILE A 206 -7.32 -14.76 10.96
CA ILE A 206 -7.67 -16.18 11.07
C ILE A 206 -6.76 -16.84 12.11
N ILE A 207 -7.36 -17.60 13.01
CA ILE A 207 -6.71 -18.34 14.08
C ILE A 207 -7.39 -19.71 14.26
N ASN A 208 -7.03 -20.46 15.30
CA ASN A 208 -7.84 -21.58 15.74
C ASN A 208 -8.46 -21.32 17.12
N SER A 209 -9.57 -22.01 17.40
CA SER A 209 -10.38 -21.87 18.62
C SER A 209 -9.69 -22.25 19.93
N GLN A 210 -8.46 -22.79 19.90
CA GLN A 210 -7.64 -23.03 21.10
C GLN A 210 -6.63 -21.92 21.38
N TYR A 211 -6.42 -20.98 20.44
CA TYR A 211 -5.45 -19.89 20.54
C TYR A 211 -4.02 -20.34 20.86
N ARG A 212 -3.70 -21.57 20.44
CA ARG A 212 -2.38 -22.20 20.57
C ARG A 212 -2.13 -23.15 19.38
N GLU A 213 -0.90 -23.60 19.24
CA GLU A 213 -0.53 -24.60 18.24
C GLU A 213 -1.37 -25.88 18.40
N LEU A 214 -1.98 -26.35 17.31
CA LEU A 214 -2.69 -27.61 17.25
C LEU A 214 -1.77 -28.73 16.78
N GLU A 215 -2.04 -29.96 17.22
CA GLU A 215 -1.43 -31.15 16.65
C GLU A 215 -1.88 -31.38 15.20
N ASP A 216 -1.03 -32.01 14.40
CA ASP A 216 -1.32 -32.33 13.00
C ASP A 216 -2.57 -33.20 12.81
N SER A 217 -2.96 -33.97 13.83
CA SER A 217 -4.17 -34.80 13.87
C SER A 217 -5.47 -33.99 13.74
N TYR A 218 -5.45 -32.68 14.03
CA TYR A 218 -6.59 -31.78 13.86
C TYR A 218 -6.74 -31.25 12.43
N PHE A 219 -5.79 -31.55 11.54
CA PHE A 219 -5.80 -31.06 10.18
C PHE A 219 -6.18 -32.16 9.19
N GLN A 220 -6.80 -31.74 8.11
CA GLN A 220 -7.16 -32.58 6.98
C GLN A 220 -6.82 -31.87 5.69
N ILE A 221 -6.58 -32.65 4.64
CA ILE A 221 -6.36 -32.11 3.29
C ILE A 221 -7.66 -32.16 2.52
N TRP A 222 -8.07 -31.03 1.95
CA TRP A 222 -9.15 -30.95 0.98
C TRP A 222 -8.59 -30.77 -0.42
N HIS A 223 -9.18 -31.49 -1.36
CA HIS A 223 -8.86 -31.40 -2.78
C HIS A 223 -9.88 -30.47 -3.44
N THR A 224 -9.44 -29.25 -3.77
CA THR A 224 -10.27 -28.22 -4.42
C THR A 224 -9.94 -28.15 -5.91
N LYS A 225 -10.66 -27.28 -6.65
CA LYS A 225 -10.38 -27.06 -8.07
C LYS A 225 -9.03 -26.38 -8.31
N GLU A 226 -8.53 -25.64 -7.34
CA GLU A 226 -7.27 -24.87 -7.39
C GLU A 226 -6.07 -25.64 -6.82
N GLY A 227 -6.32 -26.81 -6.23
CA GLY A 227 -5.28 -27.63 -5.62
C GLY A 227 -5.66 -28.12 -4.23
N LYS A 228 -4.65 -28.62 -3.51
CA LYS A 228 -4.84 -29.13 -2.14
C LYS A 228 -4.76 -27.97 -1.15
N VAL A 229 -5.69 -27.94 -0.20
CA VAL A 229 -5.67 -27.00 0.93
C VAL A 229 -5.67 -27.79 2.24
N ARG A 230 -4.86 -27.36 3.21
CA ARG A 230 -4.80 -27.95 4.55
C ARG A 230 -5.70 -27.14 5.47
N VAL A 231 -6.72 -27.77 6.04
CA VAL A 231 -7.73 -27.10 6.87
C VAL A 231 -7.92 -27.82 8.20
N THR A 232 -8.45 -27.11 9.19
CA THR A 232 -8.86 -27.69 10.47
C THR A 232 -10.29 -27.26 10.79
N MET A 233 -11.09 -28.15 11.37
CA MET A 233 -12.44 -27.81 11.84
C MET A 233 -12.42 -26.94 13.11
N LYS A 234 -11.22 -26.59 13.60
CA LYS A 234 -11.00 -25.65 14.70
C LYS A 234 -10.68 -24.24 14.21
N GLU A 235 -10.72 -23.99 12.90
CA GLU A 235 -10.60 -22.66 12.31
C GLU A 235 -11.56 -21.68 13.01
N HIS A 236 -11.08 -20.45 13.20
CA HIS A 236 -11.79 -19.38 13.88
C HIS A 236 -11.26 -18.02 13.43
N SER A 237 -12.01 -16.96 13.70
CA SER A 237 -11.57 -15.58 13.48
C SER A 237 -11.82 -14.72 14.70
N VAL A 238 -10.89 -13.81 14.98
CA VAL A 238 -10.96 -12.84 16.10
C VAL A 238 -10.43 -11.48 15.70
N LEU A 239 -10.83 -10.44 16.43
CA LEU A 239 -10.33 -9.08 16.23
C LEU A 239 -9.30 -8.77 17.31
N ILE A 240 -8.02 -8.67 16.96
CA ILE A 240 -6.97 -8.24 17.88
C ILE A 240 -7.20 -6.78 18.24
N THR A 241 -7.31 -6.51 19.53
CA THR A 241 -7.54 -5.17 20.10
C THR A 241 -6.34 -4.67 20.89
N GLY A 242 -5.28 -5.45 21.05
CA GLY A 242 -4.07 -4.96 21.71
C GLY A 242 -3.10 -6.05 22.13
N TYR A 243 -2.09 -5.64 22.87
CA TYR A 243 -1.04 -6.51 23.39
C TYR A 243 -0.37 -5.85 24.60
N ASP A 244 0.31 -6.65 25.41
CA ASP A 244 1.37 -6.18 26.31
C ASP A 244 2.63 -7.06 26.13
N ASP A 245 3.49 -7.15 27.14
CA ASP A 245 4.69 -7.97 27.10
C ASP A 245 4.41 -9.48 27.15
N GLN A 246 3.23 -9.90 27.61
CA GLN A 246 2.89 -11.30 27.86
C GLN A 246 1.69 -11.79 27.04
N PHE A 247 0.71 -10.93 26.76
CA PHE A 247 -0.60 -11.31 26.24
C PHE A 247 -0.99 -10.52 24.98
N VAL A 248 -1.74 -11.19 24.10
CA VAL A 248 -2.56 -10.56 23.07
C VAL A 248 -3.95 -10.38 23.63
N TYR A 249 -4.59 -9.24 23.36
CA TYR A 249 -5.99 -8.96 23.66
C TYR A 249 -6.80 -8.97 22.38
N PHE A 250 -7.99 -9.56 22.41
CA PHE A 250 -8.86 -9.68 21.23
C PHE A 250 -10.34 -9.79 21.59
N ASN A 251 -11.21 -9.35 20.68
CA ASN A 251 -12.64 -9.60 20.74
C ASN A 251 -12.95 -10.93 20.04
N ASP A 252 -13.65 -11.81 20.73
CA ASP A 252 -13.95 -13.16 20.27
C ASP A 252 -15.43 -13.30 19.92
N PRO A 253 -15.81 -13.45 18.63
CA PRO A 253 -17.22 -13.49 18.22
C PRO A 253 -17.94 -14.77 18.67
N LEU A 254 -17.20 -15.84 18.97
CA LEU A 254 -17.78 -17.11 19.42
C LEU A 254 -18.27 -17.02 20.86
N THR A 255 -17.45 -16.44 21.74
CA THR A 255 -17.77 -16.28 23.17
C THR A 255 -18.45 -14.94 23.48
N GLY A 256 -18.25 -13.94 22.62
CA GLY A 256 -18.62 -12.54 22.83
C GLY A 256 -17.88 -11.85 23.98
N ILE A 257 -16.72 -12.39 24.37
CA ILE A 257 -15.88 -11.76 25.39
C ILE A 257 -15.06 -10.67 24.69
N LYS A 258 -15.24 -9.44 25.17
CA LYS A 258 -14.43 -8.28 24.77
C LYS A 258 -13.05 -8.36 25.43
N ASN A 259 -11.99 -8.05 24.68
CA ASN A 259 -10.61 -8.03 25.18
C ASN A 259 -10.23 -9.33 25.92
N LYS A 260 -10.70 -10.48 25.43
CA LYS A 260 -10.22 -11.79 25.84
C LYS A 260 -8.71 -11.85 25.58
N LYS A 261 -7.98 -12.59 26.39
CA LYS A 261 -6.52 -12.66 26.29
C LYS A 261 -5.98 -14.06 26.19
N ALA A 262 -4.85 -14.20 25.49
CA ALA A 262 -4.05 -15.41 25.40
C ALA A 262 -2.55 -15.07 25.42
N PRO A 263 -1.66 -15.96 25.92
CA PRO A 263 -0.22 -15.73 25.87
C PRO A 263 0.24 -15.46 24.44
N ILE A 264 1.08 -14.45 24.22
CA ILE A 264 1.53 -14.04 22.87
C ILE A 264 2.14 -15.19 22.10
N LYS A 265 3.00 -15.97 22.75
CA LYS A 265 3.69 -17.10 22.11
C LYS A 265 2.72 -18.16 21.58
N ASP A 266 1.66 -18.45 22.33
CA ASP A 266 0.66 -19.44 21.93
C ASP A 266 -0.22 -18.88 20.81
N PHE A 267 -0.67 -17.63 20.96
CA PHE A 267 -1.50 -16.96 19.97
C PHE A 267 -0.78 -16.82 18.63
N GLU A 268 0.49 -16.39 18.65
CA GLU A 268 1.32 -16.25 17.45
C GLU A 268 1.49 -17.59 16.74
N LYS A 269 1.84 -18.66 17.46
CA LYS A 269 1.93 -20.01 16.87
C LYS A 269 0.61 -20.46 16.25
N SER A 270 -0.51 -20.18 16.91
CA SER A 270 -1.84 -20.48 16.39
C SER A 270 -2.14 -19.73 15.09
N TRP A 271 -1.84 -18.43 15.05
CA TRP A 271 -2.01 -17.58 13.87
C TRP A 271 -1.10 -17.99 12.71
N VAL A 272 0.19 -18.24 12.98
CA VAL A 272 1.17 -18.72 11.98
C VAL A 272 0.74 -20.07 11.42
N GLN A 273 0.27 -21.00 12.26
CA GLN A 273 -0.21 -22.31 11.82
C GLN A 273 -1.42 -22.21 10.87
N MET A 274 -2.20 -21.13 10.97
CA MET A 274 -3.34 -20.84 10.10
C MET A 274 -2.99 -19.97 8.88
N GLY A 275 -1.69 -19.77 8.61
CA GLY A 275 -1.20 -19.07 7.42
C GLY A 275 -0.95 -17.57 7.62
N SER A 276 -0.80 -17.10 8.86
CA SER A 276 -0.50 -15.70 9.20
C SER A 276 -1.44 -14.70 8.52
N GLN A 277 -2.74 -15.01 8.48
CA GLN A 277 -3.73 -14.21 7.76
C GLN A 277 -4.18 -13.02 8.61
N ALA A 278 -4.10 -11.81 8.09
CA ALA A 278 -4.39 -10.60 8.85
C ALA A 278 -4.84 -9.44 7.96
N LEU A 279 -5.85 -8.68 8.42
CA LEU A 279 -6.39 -7.50 7.74
C LEU A 279 -6.59 -6.36 8.74
N THR A 280 -6.37 -5.13 8.28
CA THR A 280 -6.74 -3.89 8.99
C THR A 280 -7.11 -2.81 7.96
N TYR A 281 -7.24 -1.55 8.36
CA TYR A 281 -7.48 -0.42 7.46
C TYR A 281 -6.44 0.68 7.65
N SER A 282 -6.34 1.65 6.75
CA SER A 282 -5.57 2.89 6.86
C SER A 282 -6.49 4.09 7.13
N TYR A 283 -5.90 5.22 7.58
CA TYR A 283 -6.62 6.49 7.70
C TYR A 283 -6.89 7.15 6.33
#